data_AF-A0A9I9E4H0-F1
#
_entry.id   AF-A0A9I9E4H0-F1
#
_cell.length_a   1.000
_cell.length_b   1.000
_cell.length_c   1.000
_cell.angle_alpha   90.00
_cell.angle_beta   90.00
_cell.angle_gamma   90.00
#
_symmetry.space_group_name_H-M   'P 1'
#
loop_
_entity.id
_entity.type
_entity.pdbx_description
1 polymer ?
#
loop_
_entity_poly.entity_id
_entity_poly.type
_entity_poly.pdbx_seq_one_letter_code
_entity_poly.pdbx_strand_id
1 'polypeptide(L)' 'MSTDHFIPKEIVYKARTNLGVNIRYQKAWRAKEHMVKILHGDTVESYALILRFFDKLVESNPGI' A
#
# COMPACT_ATOMS: atom_id res chain seq x y z
N MET A 1 4.10 -7.43 14.51
CA MET A 1 5.14 -6.51 13.99
C MET A 1 4.50 -5.15 13.84
N SER A 2 4.97 -4.14 14.56
CA SER A 2 4.45 -2.76 14.42
C SER A 2 4.76 -2.30 13.01
N THR A 3 3.74 -2.05 12.19
CA THR A 3 3.89 -1.26 10.96
C THR A 3 4.13 0.17 11.39
N ASP A 4 5.35 0.44 11.85
CA ASP A 4 5.81 1.79 12.18
C ASP A 4 5.51 2.64 10.95
N HIS A 5 4.55 3.54 11.11
CA HIS A 5 4.13 4.45 10.07
C HIS A 5 5.30 5.38 9.81
N PHE A 6 6.24 4.98 8.95
CA PHE A 6 7.38 5.80 8.62
C PHE A 6 6.87 7.15 8.12
N ILE A 7 7.12 8.18 8.91
CA ILE A 7 6.80 9.54 8.52
C ILE A 7 7.83 9.89 7.45
N PRO A 8 7.48 10.56 6.33
CA PRO A 8 8.43 10.80 5.26
C PRO A 8 9.73 11.51 5.72
N LYS A 9 9.66 12.26 6.82
CA LYS A 9 10.83 12.85 7.48
C LYS A 9 11.85 11.79 7.96
N GLU A 10 11.39 10.66 8.49
CA GLU A 10 12.25 9.55 8.90
C GLU A 10 12.87 8.84 7.69
N ILE A 11 12.11 8.72 6.60
CA ILE A 11 12.63 8.17 5.34
C ILE A 11 13.74 9.07 4.79
N VAL A 12 13.55 10.40 4.81
CA VAL A 12 14.60 11.37 4.44
C VAL A 12 15.82 11.21 5.35
N TYR A 13 15.61 11.14 6.67
CA TYR A 13 16.70 10.98 7.64
C TYR A 13 17.49 9.70 7.39
N LYS A 14 16.82 8.54 7.30
CA LYS A 14 17.45 7.25 7.06
C LYS A 14 18.14 7.16 5.70
N ALA A 15 17.57 7.74 4.65
CA ALA A 15 18.24 7.82 3.34
C ALA A 15 19.57 8.58 3.44
N ARG A 16 19.59 9.65 4.25
CA ARG A 16 20.79 10.46 4.44
C ARG A 16 21.82 9.78 5.33
N THR A 17 21.41 9.17 6.45
CA THR A 17 22.34 8.53 7.39
C THR A 17 22.86 7.18 6.91
N ASN A 18 22.00 6.38 6.28
CA ASN A 18 22.35 4.99 5.95
C ASN A 18 22.89 4.85 4.53
N LEU A 19 22.42 5.69 3.60
CA LEU A 19 22.77 5.61 2.19
C LEU A 19 23.57 6.81 1.70
N GLY A 20 23.74 7.87 2.52
CA GLY A 20 24.41 9.10 2.12
C GLY A 20 23.63 9.92 1.08
N VAL A 21 22.38 9.56 0.78
CA VAL A 21 21.57 10.19 -0.27
C VAL A 21 20.64 11.23 0.32
N ASN A 22 20.68 12.44 -0.21
CA ASN A 22 19.74 13.49 0.15
C ASN A 22 18.51 13.43 -0.77
N ILE A 23 17.34 13.11 -0.21
CA ILE A 23 16.07 13.08 -0.93
C ILE A 23 15.13 14.18 -0.40
N ARG A 24 14.36 14.78 -1.31
CA ARG A 24 13.32 15.74 -0.93
C ARG A 24 12.17 15.00 -0.21
N TYR A 25 11.52 15.70 0.71
CA TYR A 25 10.35 15.21 1.45
C TYR A 25 9.26 14.65 0.52
N GLN A 26 8.94 15.35 -0.58
CA GLN A 26 7.93 14.89 -1.55
C GLN A 26 8.28 13.53 -2.17
N LYS A 27 9.57 13.25 -2.41
CA LYS A 27 10.03 11.96 -2.93
C LYS A 27 9.89 10.87 -1.87
N ALA A 28 10.20 11.18 -0.62
CA ALA A 28 9.98 10.29 0.51
C ALA A 28 8.48 9.98 0.73
N TRP A 29 7.60 10.98 0.60
CA TRP A 29 6.15 10.79 0.67
C TRP A 29 5.65 9.83 -0.42
N ARG A 30 6.06 10.05 -1.67
CA ARG A 30 5.70 9.16 -2.78
C ARG A 30 6.23 7.73 -2.60
N ALA A 31 7.44 7.58 -2.06
CA ALA A 31 7.99 6.26 -1.76
C ALA A 31 7.15 5.53 -0.69
N LYS A 32 6.70 6.25 0.34
CA LYS A 32 5.77 5.72 1.35
C LYS A 32 4.46 5.27 0.72
N GLU A 33 3.80 6.14 -0.04
CA GLU A 33 2.52 5.84 -0.72
C GLU A 33 2.65 4.60 -1.60
N HIS A 34 3.77 4.49 -2.33
CA HIS A 34 4.03 3.33 -3.18
C HIS A 34 4.23 2.05 -2.36
N MET A 35 4.96 2.09 -1.25
CA MET A 35 5.10 0.94 -0.35
C MET A 35 3.76 0.53 0.27
N VAL A 36 2.91 1.47 0.67
CA VAL A 36 1.56 1.18 1.19
C VAL A 36 0.75 0.40 0.14
N LYS A 37 0.79 0.82 -1.13
CA LYS A 37 0.14 0.08 -2.22
C LYS A 37 0.71 -1.32 -2.43
N ILE A 38 2.03 -1.50 -2.30
CA ILE A 38 2.64 -2.84 -2.43
C ILE A 38 2.23 -3.75 -1.26
N LEU A 39 2.21 -3.23 -0.03
CA LEU A 39 1.92 -4.02 1.16
C LEU A 39 0.44 -4.37 1.31
N HIS A 40 -0.45 -3.44 0.95
CA HIS A 40 -1.89 -3.60 1.17
C HIS A 40 -2.67 -3.86 -0.11
N GLY A 41 -1.99 -3.91 -1.26
CA GLY A 41 -2.64 -3.94 -2.56
C GLY A 41 -3.11 -2.55 -3.00
N ASP A 42 -3.47 -2.44 -4.27
CA ASP A 42 -4.13 -1.23 -4.76
C ASP A 42 -5.59 -1.23 -4.30
N THR A 43 -6.05 -0.08 -3.78
CA THR A 43 -7.41 0.04 -3.27
C THR A 43 -8.45 -0.17 -4.36
N VAL A 44 -8.19 0.31 -5.59
CA VAL A 44 -9.12 0.16 -6.72
C VAL A 44 -9.26 -1.31 -7.09
N GLU A 45 -8.14 -2.02 -7.19
CA GLU A 45 -8.16 -3.47 -7.44
C GLU A 45 -8.85 -4.23 -6.30
N SER A 46 -8.59 -3.85 -5.06
CA SER A 46 -9.19 -4.48 -3.88
C SER A 46 -10.71 -4.29 -3.86
N TYR A 47 -11.22 -3.10 -4.19
CA TYR A 47 -12.67 -2.86 -4.27
C TYR A 47 -13.31 -3.56 -5.49
N ALA A 48 -12.60 -3.71 -6.60
CA ALA A 48 -13.10 -4.44 -7.75
C ALA A 48 -13.37 -5.94 -7.44
N LEU A 49 -12.70 -6.51 -6.43
CA LEU A 49 -12.95 -7.88 -5.98
C LEU A 49 -14.31 -8.07 -5.31
N ILE A 50 -14.93 -7.00 -4.78
CA ILE A 50 -16.24 -7.10 -4.13
C ILE A 50 -17.31 -7.58 -5.12
N LEU A 51 -17.32 -7.03 -6.34
CA LEU A 51 -18.28 -7.44 -7.36
C LEU A 51 -18.07 -8.91 -7.75
N ARG A 52 -16.81 -9.31 -7.97
CA ARG A 52 -16.46 -10.71 -8.27
C ARG A 52 -16.83 -11.68 -7.16
N PHE A 53 -16.76 -11.23 -5.91
CA PHE A 53 -17.20 -12.02 -4.76
C PHE A 53 -18.70 -12.31 -4.84
N PHE A 54 -19.53 -11.32 -5.19
CA PHE A 54 -20.97 -11.55 -5.38
C PHE A 54 -21.26 -12.50 -6.54
N ASP A 55 -20.57 -12.36 -7.67
CA ASP A 55 -20.71 -13.30 -8.80
C ASP A 55 -20.43 -14.74 -8.36
N LYS A 56 -19.30 -14.94 -7.64
CA LYS A 56 -18.93 -16.24 -7.08
C LYS A 56 -19.92 -16.77 -6.06
N LEU A 57 -20.53 -15.90 -5.26
CA LEU A 57 -21.49 -16.28 -4.23
C LEU A 57 -22.79 -16.82 -4.85
N VAL A 58 -23.23 -16.23 -5.96
CA VAL A 58 -24.35 -16.73 -6.77
C VAL A 58 -23.99 -18.08 -7.41
N GLU A 59 -22.81 -18.19 -8.04
CA GLU A 59 -22.35 -19.44 -8.64
C GLU A 59 -22.27 -20.60 -7.62
N SER A 60 -21.78 -20.32 -6.40
CA SER A 60 -21.58 -21.36 -5.37
C SER A 60 -22.88 -21.81 -4.69
N ASN A 61 -23.96 -21.04 -4.82
CA ASN A 61 -25.25 -21.33 -4.19
C ASN A 61 -26.36 -21.38 -5.26
N PRO A 62 -26.42 -22.44 -6.08
CA PRO A 62 -27.39 -22.56 -7.18
C PRO A 62 -28.84 -22.81 -6.71
N GLY A 63 -29.10 -22.72 -5.40
CA GLY A 63 -30.40 -22.90 -4.77
C GLY A 63 -31.03 -21.62 -4.21
N ILE A 64 -30.40 -20.45 -4.42
CA ILE A 64 -31.05 -19.14 -4.35
C ILE A 64 -31.65 -18.82 -5.72
#